data_AF-A0A418TBA1-F1
#
_entry.id   AF-A0A418TBA1-F1
#
_cell.length_a   1.000
_cell.length_b   1.000
_cell.length_c   1.000
_cell.angle_alpha   90.00
_cell.angle_beta   90.00
_cell.angle_gamma   90.00
#
_symmetry.space_group_name_H-M   'P 1'
#
loop_
_entity.id
_entity.type
_entity.pdbx_description
1 polymer ?
#
loop_
_entity_poly.entity_id
_entity_poly.type
_entity_poly.pdbx_seq_one_letter_code
_entity_poly.pdbx_strand_id
1 'polypeptide(L)'
;MSLSKRGRPRLRHVLFMATMALILNDESFKRLHEANVKSKNMKSIRSVMKLVGKFARILVAMASSGEAYEPNRALLMKQVA
;
A
#
# COMPACT_ATOMS: atom_id res chain seq x y z
N MET A 1 26.42 -11.80 -2.29
CA MET A 1 25.17 -11.11 -1.88
C MET A 1 24.00 -12.06 -2.12
N SER A 2 23.53 -12.78 -1.10
CA SER A 2 22.41 -13.73 -1.29
C SER A 2 21.07 -12.99 -1.19
N LEU A 3 20.24 -13.13 -2.21
CA LEU A 3 18.88 -12.60 -2.19
C LEU A 3 18.02 -13.54 -1.33
N SER A 4 17.67 -13.12 -0.12
CA SER A 4 16.79 -13.94 0.73
C SER A 4 15.37 -14.00 0.15
N LYS A 5 14.68 -15.13 0.29
CA LYS A 5 13.26 -15.28 -0.10
C LYS A 5 12.32 -14.27 0.60
N ARG A 6 12.74 -13.72 1.74
CA ARG A 6 12.00 -12.73 2.53
C ARG A 6 12.30 -11.27 2.12
N GLY A 7 13.31 -11.06 1.28
CA GLY A 7 13.77 -9.74 0.87
C GLY A 7 14.60 -9.01 1.94
N ARG A 8 14.89 -7.73 1.67
CA ARG A 8 15.74 -6.88 2.53
C ARG A 8 14.96 -6.36 3.75
N PRO A 9 15.41 -6.59 5.00
CA PRO A 9 14.73 -6.10 6.20
C PRO A 9 14.54 -4.57 6.23
N ARG A 10 15.59 -3.81 5.86
CA ARG A 10 15.54 -2.34 5.81
C ARG A 10 14.47 -1.83 4.84
N LEU A 11 14.35 -2.45 3.66
CA LEU A 11 13.34 -2.09 2.67
C LEU A 11 11.92 -2.29 3.22
N ARG A 12 11.68 -3.42 3.89
CA ARG A 12 10.38 -3.70 4.51
C ARG A 12 10.03 -2.67 5.59
N HIS A 13 11.00 -2.26 6.39
CA HIS A 13 10.82 -1.23 7.42
C HIS A 13 10.47 0.13 6.81
N VAL A 14 11.22 0.58 5.79
CA VAL A 14 10.96 1.87 5.12
C VAL A 14 9.59 1.89 4.47
N LEU A 15 9.20 0.81 3.77
CA LEU A 15 7.87 0.71 3.15
C LEU A 15 6.74 0.77 4.18
N PHE A 16 6.93 0.13 5.35
CA PHE A 16 5.97 0.21 6.45
C PHE A 16 5.81 1.65 6.95
N MET A 17 6.92 2.32 7.26
CA MET A 17 6.90 3.71 7.76
C MET A 17 6.30 4.68 6.73
N ALA A 18 6.67 4.55 5.45
CA ALA A 18 6.11 5.37 4.38
C ALA A 18 4.60 5.16 4.23
N THR A 19 4.13 3.91 4.30
CA THR A 19 2.69 3.61 4.23
C THR A 19 1.93 4.18 5.43
N MET A 20 2.55 4.17 6.62
CA MET A 20 1.94 4.79 7.81
C MET A 20 1.85 6.30 7.66
N ALA A 21 2.91 6.96 7.19
CA ALA A 21 2.88 8.38 6.87
C ALA A 21 1.78 8.71 5.84
N LEU A 22 1.61 7.88 4.80
CA LEU A 22 0.54 8.07 3.81
C LEU A 22 -0.86 7.94 4.42
N ILE A 23 -1.10 6.95 5.28
CA ILE A 23 -2.40 6.79 5.96
C ILE A 23 -2.75 8.01 6.83
N LEU A 24 -1.74 8.69 7.39
CA LEU A 24 -1.94 9.86 8.23
C LEU A 24 -2.16 11.15 7.42
N ASN A 25 -1.47 11.30 6.28
CA ASN A 25 -1.45 12.55 5.51
C ASN A 25 -2.38 12.55 4.29
N ASP A 26 -2.74 11.37 3.75
CA ASP A 26 -3.55 11.24 2.53
C ASP A 26 -4.92 10.61 2.84
N GLU A 27 -5.99 11.30 2.43
CA GLU A 27 -7.35 10.83 2.67
C GLU A 27 -7.68 9.53 1.93
N SER A 28 -7.09 9.29 0.76
CA SER A 28 -7.35 8.08 -0.04
C SER A 28 -6.84 6.85 0.69
N PHE A 29 -5.61 6.90 1.20
CA PHE A 29 -5.03 5.82 2.00
C PHE A 29 -5.74 5.65 3.35
N LYS A 30 -6.17 6.75 3.99
CA LYS A 30 -6.98 6.69 5.21
C LYS A 30 -8.31 5.98 4.99
N ARG A 31 -9.07 6.36 3.96
CA ARG A 31 -10.34 5.71 3.60
C ARG A 31 -10.17 4.23 3.27
N LEU A 32 -9.10 3.87 2.55
CA LEU A 32 -8.77 2.47 2.28
C LEU A 32 -8.45 1.69 3.56
N HIS A 33 -7.72 2.29 4.50
CA HIS A 33 -7.40 1.66 5.78
C HIS A 33 -8.67 1.43 6.60
N GLU A 34 -9.50 2.45 6.73
CA GLU A 34 -10.78 2.38 7.44
C GLU A 34 -11.74 1.36 6.81
N ALA A 35 -11.85 1.32 5.49
CA ALA A 35 -12.68 0.34 4.80
C ALA A 35 -12.21 -1.10 5.07
N ASN A 36 -10.90 -1.36 5.09
CA ASN A 36 -10.39 -2.69 5.44
C ASN A 36 -10.68 -3.06 6.90
N VAL A 37 -10.59 -2.11 7.83
CA VAL A 37 -10.86 -2.37 9.26
C VAL A 37 -12.35 -2.54 9.52
N LYS A 38 -13.18 -1.61 9.05
CA LYS A 38 -14.63 -1.56 9.31
C LYS A 38 -15.44 -2.51 8.44
N SER A 39 -15.23 -2.51 7.11
CA SER A 39 -16.03 -3.33 6.19
C SER A 39 -15.55 -4.78 6.13
N LYS A 40 -14.25 -5.03 6.25
CA LYS A 40 -13.67 -6.38 6.18
C LYS A 40 -13.29 -6.98 7.54
N ASN A 41 -13.64 -6.30 8.64
CA ASN A 41 -13.32 -6.70 10.02
C ASN A 41 -11.85 -7.11 10.21
N MET A 42 -10.92 -6.43 9.51
CA MET A 42 -9.50 -6.73 9.61
C MET A 42 -8.85 -6.01 10.80
N LYS A 43 -7.95 -6.71 11.51
CA LYS A 43 -7.06 -6.05 12.49
C LYS A 43 -6.23 -4.95 11.81
N SER A 44 -6.03 -3.83 12.50
CA SER A 44 -5.34 -2.65 11.95
C SER A 44 -3.97 -2.98 11.35
N ILE A 45 -3.15 -3.78 12.05
CA ILE A 45 -1.82 -4.18 11.53
C ILE A 45 -1.91 -4.98 10.22
N ARG A 46 -2.93 -5.82 10.03
CA ARG A 46 -3.13 -6.57 8.77
C ARG A 46 -3.56 -5.64 7.64
N SER A 47 -4.36 -4.62 7.95
CA SER A 47 -4.75 -3.58 6.99
C SER A 47 -3.53 -2.80 6.52
N VAL A 48 -2.64 -2.40 7.43
CA VAL A 48 -1.37 -1.72 7.08
C VAL A 48 -0.50 -2.60 6.19
N MET A 49 -0.28 -3.87 6.56
CA MET A 49 0.55 -4.77 5.74
C MET A 49 -0.04 -5.00 4.34
N LYS A 50 -1.37 -5.02 4.21
CA LYS A 50 -2.05 -5.10 2.91
C LYS A 50 -1.81 -3.83 2.08
N LEU A 51 -1.85 -2.66 2.71
CA LEU A 51 -1.59 -1.38 2.06
C LEU A 51 -0.12 -1.22 1.67
N VAL A 52 0.83 -1.73 2.47
CA VAL A 52 2.26 -1.77 2.10
C VAL A 52 2.46 -2.51 0.77
N GLY A 53 1.83 -3.68 0.61
CA GLY A 53 1.92 -4.44 -0.64
C GLY A 53 1.22 -3.76 -1.83
N LYS A 54 0.19 -2.93 -1.58
CA LYS A 54 -0.44 -2.11 -2.62
C LYS A 54 0.46 -0.93 -2.99
N PHE A 55 1.01 -0.25 -2.00
CA PHE A 55 1.91 0.89 -2.17
C PHE A 55 3.16 0.50 -2.95
N ALA A 56 3.79 -0.63 -2.62
CA ALA A 56 4.93 -1.15 -3.38
C ALA A 56 4.61 -1.37 -4.87
N ARG A 57 3.41 -1.88 -5.19
CA ARG A 57 2.97 -2.04 -6.59
C ARG A 57 2.73 -0.70 -7.29
N ILE A 58 2.19 0.29 -6.59
CA ILE A 58 2.01 1.65 -7.11
C ILE A 58 3.38 2.27 -7.42
N LEU A 59 4.37 2.14 -6.52
CA LEU A 59 5.74 2.62 -6.75
C LEU A 59 6.36 1.99 -8.00
N VAL A 60 6.24 0.66 -8.16
CA VAL A 60 6.75 -0.04 -9.36
C VAL A 60 6.02 0.41 -10.61
N ALA A 61 4.70 0.58 -10.56
CA ALA A 61 3.92 1.07 -11.70
C ALA A 61 4.35 2.47 -12.13
N MET A 62 4.46 3.42 -11.19
CA MET A 62 4.92 4.79 -11.48
C MET A 62 6.34 4.80 -12.05
N ALA A 63 7.25 3.99 -11.49
CA ALA A 63 8.62 3.89 -11.99
C ALA A 63 8.68 3.28 -13.40
N SER A 64 7.74 2.40 -13.75
CA SER A 64 7.72 1.72 -15.06
C SER A 64 7.02 2.54 -16.14
N SER A 65 5.93 3.26 -15.80
CA SER A 65 5.16 4.06 -16.76
C SER A 65 5.68 5.49 -16.90
N GLY A 66 6.40 6.01 -15.91
CA GLY A 66 6.78 7.43 -15.85
C GLY A 66 5.60 8.37 -15.54
N GLU A 67 4.42 7.84 -15.24
CA GLU A 67 3.22 8.61 -14.93
C GLU A 67 3.16 8.94 -13.44
N ALA A 68 2.58 10.09 -13.12
CA ALA A 68 2.35 10.52 -11.74
C ALA A 68 1.28 9.66 -11.03
N TYR A 69 1.29 9.70 -9.70
CA TYR A 69 0.27 9.03 -8.89
C TYR A 69 -1.09 9.67 -9.07
N GLU A 70 -2.03 8.93 -9.64
CA GLU A 70 -3.44 9.31 -9.71
C GLU A 70 -4.27 8.47 -8.71
N PRO A 71 -4.83 9.09 -7.64
CA PRO A 71 -5.55 8.39 -6.58
C PRO A 71 -6.70 7.53 -7.10
N ASN A 72 -7.45 8.08 -8.07
CA ASN A 72 -8.61 7.41 -8.67
C ASN A 72 -8.22 6.13 -9.43
N ARG A 73 -7.07 6.14 -10.11
CA ARG A 73 -6.56 4.98 -10.85
C ARG A 73 -6.08 3.88 -9.91
N ALA A 74 -5.56 4.24 -8.74
CA ALA A 74 -5.14 3.30 -7.70
C ALA A 74 -6.31 2.65 -6.94
N LEU A 75 -7.51 3.25 -6.98
CA LEU A 75 -8.76 2.72 -6.42
C LEU A 75 -9.49 1.76 -7.37
N LEU A 76 -9.26 1.87 -8.68
CA LEU A 76 -9.99 1.17 -9.76
C LEU A 76 -9.65 -0.32 -9.96
N MET A 77 -8.82 -0.94 -9.11
CA MET A 77 -8.61 -2.39 -9.18
C MET A 77 -9.78 -3.14 -8.52
N LYS A 78 -10.82 -3.37 -9.34
CA LYS A 78 -11.90 -4.35 -9.25
C LYS A 78 -12.79 -4.28 -7.98
N GLN A 79 -13.83 -3.44 -8.03
CA GLN A 79 -15.18 -3.95 -7.71
C GLN A 79 -15.56 -4.90 -8.86
N VAL A 80 -15.07 -6.14 -8.82
CA VAL A 80 -15.73 -7.19 -9.60
C VAL A 80 -16.81 -7.71 -8.68
N ALA A 81 -18.04 -7.50 -9.12
CA ALA A 81 -19.26 -8.07 -8.56
C ALA A 81 -19.14 -9.60 -8.41
#